data_AF-A0A972MJL3-F1
#
_entry.id   AF-A0A972MJL3-F1
#
_cell.length_a   1.000
_cell.length_b   1.000
_cell.length_c   1.000
_cell.angle_alpha   90.00
_cell.angle_beta   90.00
_cell.angle_gamma   90.00
#
_symmetry.space_group_name_H-M   'P 1'
#
loop_
_entity.id
_entity.type
_entity.pdbx_description
1 polymer ?
#
loop_
_entity_poly.entity_id
_entity_poly.type
_entity_poly.pdbx_seq_one_letter_code
_entity_poly.pdbx_strand_id
1 'polypeptide(L)'
;IKQLSDREMLIEKVEIIPVEVVVRNLAAGSIVKRLGIPEKTEFNPPLVEFYLKNDELHDPIICEQHIYAMNLATPEEVQKMKELALKVNDILREFMKEQGIILVDFKLEFGRKDGEIVLADEISPDTCRFWDAKTGESLDKDRFRFDLGDLIEGYTKILEKIEKKG
;
A
#
# COMPACT_ATOMS: atom_id res chain seq x y z
N ILE A 1 -0.31 18.10 -5.84
CA ILE A 1 -0.62 19.56 -6.02
C ILE A 1 -1.80 19.73 -6.95
N LYS A 2 -1.71 19.23 -8.19
CA LYS A 2 -2.84 19.18 -9.13
C LYS A 2 -2.60 18.12 -10.19
N GLN A 3 -3.66 17.59 -10.77
CA GLN A 3 -3.59 16.81 -12.01
C GLN A 3 -3.33 17.75 -13.19
N LEU A 4 -2.46 17.34 -14.13
CA LEU A 4 -2.12 18.13 -15.33
C LEU A 4 -2.78 17.56 -16.58
N SER A 5 -2.90 16.24 -16.65
CA SER A 5 -3.54 15.48 -17.73
C SER A 5 -4.05 14.15 -17.19
N ASP A 6 -4.62 13.30 -18.06
CA ASP A 6 -5.10 11.96 -17.68
C ASP A 6 -3.99 11.05 -17.14
N ARG A 7 -2.72 11.38 -17.38
CA ARG A 7 -1.56 10.54 -17.02
C ARG A 7 -0.46 11.28 -16.26
N GLU A 8 -0.66 12.55 -15.92
CA GLU A 8 0.37 13.37 -15.29
C GLU A 8 -0.18 14.12 -14.08
N MET A 9 0.60 14.11 -13.00
CA MET A 9 0.33 14.86 -11.79
C MET A 9 1.51 15.77 -11.44
N LEU A 10 1.20 17.02 -11.07
CA LEU A 10 2.17 17.90 -10.45
C LEU A 10 2.25 17.58 -8.96
N ILE A 11 3.43 17.16 -8.52
CA ILE A 11 3.74 16.80 -7.14
C ILE A 11 4.83 17.69 -6.56
N GLU A 12 4.92 17.69 -5.23
CA GLU A 12 6.06 18.28 -4.54
C GLU A 12 7.28 17.37 -4.72
N LYS A 13 8.44 17.96 -4.97
CA LYS A 13 9.70 17.20 -5.00
C LYS A 13 10.10 16.86 -3.56
N VAL A 14 10.45 15.60 -3.33
CA VAL A 14 10.86 15.08 -2.01
C VAL A 14 12.11 14.21 -2.18
N GLU A 15 12.88 14.03 -1.10
CA GLU A 15 13.94 13.03 -1.05
C GLU A 15 13.35 11.70 -0.58
N ILE A 16 13.22 10.73 -1.49
CA ILE A 16 12.61 9.43 -1.18
C ILE A 16 13.46 8.65 -0.19
N ILE A 17 12.81 8.15 0.86
CA ILE A 17 13.40 7.17 1.78
C ILE A 17 13.29 5.80 1.08
N PRO A 18 14.40 5.04 0.90
CA PRO A 18 14.40 3.79 0.16
C PRO A 18 13.82 2.62 0.98
N VAL A 19 12.66 2.84 1.60
CA VAL A 19 11.92 1.89 2.43
C VAL A 19 10.45 1.96 2.03
N GLU A 20 9.92 0.84 1.58
CA GLU A 20 8.49 0.68 1.38
C GLU A 20 7.83 0.29 2.71
N VAL A 21 6.71 0.93 3.03
CA VAL A 21 5.93 0.66 4.24
C VAL A 21 4.66 -0.06 3.82
N VAL A 22 4.54 -1.33 4.20
CA VAL A 22 3.39 -2.17 3.85
C VAL A 22 2.50 -2.33 5.08
N VAL A 23 1.24 -1.93 4.96
CA VAL A 23 0.21 -2.15 5.99
C VAL A 23 -0.70 -3.29 5.56
N ARG A 24 -0.94 -4.25 6.45
CA ARG A 24 -1.81 -5.42 6.20
C ARG A 24 -2.96 -5.48 7.19
N ASN A 25 -4.18 -5.46 6.68
CA ASN A 25 -5.40 -5.76 7.45
C ASN A 25 -5.72 -7.26 7.40
N LEU A 26 -5.39 -7.92 6.29
CA LEU A 26 -5.66 -9.33 6.05
C LEU A 26 -4.39 -10.02 5.49
N ALA A 27 -4.23 -11.30 5.78
CA ALA A 27 -3.16 -12.11 5.21
C ALA A 27 -3.41 -12.35 3.70
N ALA A 28 -2.52 -11.83 2.86
CA ALA A 28 -2.48 -12.06 1.41
C ALA A 28 -1.06 -11.91 0.86
N GLY A 29 -0.78 -12.51 -0.29
CA GLY A 29 0.52 -12.39 -0.95
C GLY A 29 1.67 -13.09 -0.21
N SER A 30 2.82 -12.41 -0.10
CA SER A 30 4.07 -13.02 0.37
C SER A 30 4.02 -13.53 1.82
N ILE A 31 3.25 -12.88 2.70
CA ILE A 31 3.15 -13.24 4.11
C ILE A 31 2.53 -14.63 4.33
N VAL A 32 1.56 -15.01 3.49
CA VAL A 32 0.89 -16.33 3.52
C VAL A 32 1.92 -17.43 3.28
N LYS A 33 2.74 -17.27 2.23
CA LYS A 33 3.79 -18.25 1.87
C LYS A 33 4.93 -18.26 2.89
N ARG A 34 5.36 -17.07 3.34
CA ARG A 34 6.52 -16.90 4.22
C ARG A 34 6.28 -17.46 5.62
N LEU A 35 5.08 -17.29 6.17
CA LEU A 35 4.76 -17.62 7.56
C LEU A 35 3.73 -18.76 7.72
N GLY A 36 3.16 -19.27 6.62
CA GLY A 36 2.12 -20.31 6.67
C GLY A 36 0.79 -19.81 7.25
N ILE A 37 0.58 -18.50 7.32
CA ILE A 37 -0.67 -17.89 7.79
C ILE A 37 -1.73 -18.12 6.71
N PRO A 38 -2.91 -18.69 7.04
CA PRO A 38 -3.98 -18.86 6.06
C PRO A 38 -4.38 -17.52 5.41
N GLU A 39 -4.60 -17.52 4.09
CA GLU A 39 -5.11 -16.34 3.39
C GLU A 39 -6.45 -15.89 4.01
N LYS A 40 -6.70 -14.58 4.01
CA LYS A 40 -7.87 -13.93 4.63
C LYS A 40 -7.88 -13.93 6.16
N THR A 41 -6.82 -14.39 6.82
CA THR A 41 -6.66 -14.20 8.28
C THR A 41 -6.63 -12.70 8.60
N GLU A 42 -7.48 -12.24 9.52
CA GLU A 42 -7.53 -10.84 9.96
C GLU A 42 -6.40 -10.52 10.95
N PHE A 43 -5.79 -9.35 10.77
CA PHE A 43 -4.80 -8.81 11.69
C PHE A 43 -5.41 -7.68 12.52
N ASN A 44 -5.48 -7.89 13.83
CA ASN A 44 -5.90 -6.87 14.79
C ASN A 44 -4.91 -6.81 15.97
N PRO A 45 -4.08 -5.75 16.07
CA PRO A 45 -4.02 -4.59 15.18
C PRO A 45 -3.47 -4.93 13.77
N PRO A 46 -3.65 -4.05 12.76
CA PRO A 46 -3.02 -4.22 11.45
C PRO A 46 -1.50 -4.36 11.57
N LEU A 47 -0.90 -5.16 10.69
CA LEU A 47 0.56 -5.31 10.63
C LEU A 47 1.18 -4.18 9.83
N VAL A 48 2.36 -3.73 10.27
CA VAL A 48 3.23 -2.82 9.50
C VAL A 48 4.55 -3.52 9.26
N GLU A 49 4.92 -3.66 7.99
CA GLU A 49 6.17 -4.29 7.56
C GLU A 49 6.98 -3.31 6.71
N PHE A 50 8.30 -3.49 6.70
CA PHE A 50 9.22 -2.67 5.92
C PHE A 50 9.92 -3.51 4.87
N TYR A 51 10.06 -2.97 3.67
CA TYR A 51 10.80 -3.59 2.57
C TYR A 51 11.85 -2.61 2.08
N LEU A 52 13.07 -3.08 1.87
CA LEU A 52 14.15 -2.25 1.28
C LEU A 52 13.83 -2.07 -0.19
N LYS A 53 13.72 -0.83 -0.69
CA LYS A 53 13.51 -0.58 -2.12
C LYS A 53 14.79 -0.87 -2.90
N ASN A 54 14.87 -2.06 -3.50
CA ASN A 54 16.01 -2.55 -4.25
C ASN A 54 15.58 -3.67 -5.21
N ASP A 55 15.40 -3.30 -6.49
CA ASP A 55 14.94 -4.22 -7.54
C ASP A 55 15.89 -5.42 -7.75
N GLU A 56 17.21 -5.22 -7.61
CA GLU A 56 18.22 -6.29 -7.77
C GLU A 56 18.09 -7.37 -6.68
N LEU A 57 17.63 -6.98 -5.50
CA LEU A 57 17.41 -7.86 -4.37
C LEU A 57 15.94 -8.28 -4.20
N HIS A 58 15.08 -7.91 -5.14
CA HIS A 58 13.63 -8.17 -5.10
C HIS A 58 12.96 -7.67 -3.82
N ASP A 59 13.31 -6.45 -3.42
CA ASP A 59 12.74 -5.73 -2.28
C ASP A 59 12.68 -6.57 -1.00
N PRO A 60 13.81 -6.90 -0.36
CA PRO A 60 13.81 -7.80 0.79
C PRO A 60 13.09 -7.18 2.00
N ILE A 61 12.39 -8.02 2.78
CA ILE A 61 11.81 -7.60 4.06
C ILE A 61 12.94 -7.21 5.03
N ILE A 62 12.77 -6.06 5.68
CA ILE A 62 13.68 -5.56 6.69
C ILE A 62 12.92 -5.24 7.98
N CYS A 63 13.66 -5.17 9.08
CA CYS A 63 13.14 -4.68 10.36
C CYS A 63 13.73 -3.31 10.68
N GLU A 64 13.18 -2.63 11.69
CA GLU A 64 13.62 -1.29 12.07
C GLU A 64 15.13 -1.21 12.36
N GLN A 65 15.71 -2.23 12.99
CA GLN A 65 17.14 -2.30 13.27
C GLN A 65 17.99 -2.31 11.99
N HIS A 66 17.51 -2.89 10.89
CA HIS A 66 18.21 -2.83 9.60
C HIS A 66 18.15 -1.40 9.04
N ILE A 67 16.98 -0.73 9.12
CA ILE A 67 16.80 0.66 8.69
C ILE A 67 17.80 1.58 9.42
N TYR A 68 17.93 1.39 10.74
CA TYR A 68 18.85 2.17 11.58
C TYR A 68 20.32 1.83 11.25
N ALA A 69 20.67 0.54 11.18
CA ALA A 69 22.05 0.11 10.92
C ALA A 69 22.55 0.53 9.52
N MET A 70 21.65 0.63 8.55
CA MET A 70 21.94 1.08 7.18
C MET A 70 21.80 2.60 7.01
N ASN A 71 21.44 3.34 8.07
CA ASN A 71 21.21 4.78 8.04
C ASN A 71 20.18 5.23 6.99
N LEU A 72 19.14 4.42 6.74
CA LEU A 72 18.12 4.76 5.75
C LEU A 72 17.12 5.79 6.29
N ALA A 73 16.82 5.72 7.59
CA ALA A 73 15.97 6.65 8.31
C ALA A 73 16.27 6.66 9.81
N THR A 74 15.98 7.76 10.50
CA THR A 74 16.11 7.84 11.97
C THR A 74 14.95 7.13 12.68
N PRO A 75 15.09 6.79 13.98
CA PRO A 75 13.98 6.23 14.77
C PRO A 75 12.72 7.10 14.76
N GLU A 76 12.88 8.43 14.81
CA GLU A 76 11.78 9.38 14.76
C GLU A 76 11.07 9.35 13.40
N GLU A 77 11.83 9.26 12.31
CA GLU A 77 11.28 9.14 10.96
C GLU A 77 10.53 7.82 10.76
N VAL A 78 11.09 6.70 11.24
CA VAL A 78 10.42 5.39 11.18
C VAL A 78 9.12 5.41 11.96
N GLN A 79 9.13 5.96 13.17
CA GLN A 79 7.92 6.11 13.96
C GLN A 79 6.89 6.98 13.23
N LYS A 80 7.31 8.08 12.61
CA LYS A 80 6.41 8.97 11.85
C LYS A 80 5.82 8.28 10.61
N MET A 81 6.62 7.50 9.88
CA MET A 81 6.16 6.71 8.74
C MET A 81 5.08 5.70 9.16
N LYS A 82 5.27 5.00 10.30
CA LYS A 82 4.28 4.05 10.83
C LYS A 82 2.97 4.75 11.20
N GLU A 83 3.05 5.87 11.90
CA GLU A 83 1.87 6.66 12.29
C GLU A 83 1.08 7.14 11.08
N LEU A 84 1.77 7.69 10.07
CA LEU A 84 1.13 8.13 8.84
C LEU A 84 0.54 6.96 8.05
N ALA A 85 1.24 5.83 7.96
CA ALA A 85 0.75 4.65 7.27
C ALA A 85 -0.51 4.07 7.91
N LEU A 86 -0.56 4.00 9.25
CA LEU A 86 -1.76 3.57 9.97
C LEU A 86 -2.91 4.59 9.84
N LYS A 87 -2.61 5.89 9.86
CA LYS A 87 -3.62 6.92 9.60
C LYS A 87 -4.21 6.81 8.18
N VAL A 88 -3.36 6.56 7.19
CA VAL A 88 -3.81 6.30 5.80
C VAL A 88 -4.65 5.03 5.75
N ASN A 89 -4.26 3.97 6.46
CA ASN A 89 -5.04 2.73 6.55
C ASN A 89 -6.45 3.00 7.06
N ASP A 90 -6.61 3.73 8.16
CA ASP A 90 -7.92 4.01 8.75
C ASP A 90 -8.83 4.76 7.75
N ILE A 91 -8.29 5.81 7.12
CA ILE A 91 -9.03 6.62 6.12
C ILE A 91 -9.43 5.75 4.92
N LEU A 92 -8.47 5.02 4.32
CA LEU A 92 -8.74 4.22 3.13
C LEU A 92 -9.66 3.04 3.44
N ARG A 93 -9.52 2.39 4.59
CA ARG A 93 -10.34 1.25 4.98
C ARG A 93 -11.79 1.67 5.17
N GLU A 94 -12.04 2.81 5.82
CA GLU A 94 -13.39 3.37 5.96
C GLU A 94 -13.97 3.73 4.60
N PHE A 95 -13.23 4.50 3.79
CA PHE A 95 -13.67 4.93 2.47
C PHE A 95 -14.01 3.75 1.54
N MET A 96 -13.12 2.76 1.44
CA MET A 96 -13.32 1.60 0.55
C MET A 96 -14.46 0.70 1.03
N LYS A 97 -14.61 0.54 2.35
CA LYS A 97 -15.72 -0.22 2.94
C LYS A 97 -17.08 0.35 2.51
N GLU A 98 -17.22 1.68 2.47
CA GLU A 98 -18.44 2.33 1.99
C GLU A 98 -18.74 2.01 0.51
N GLN A 99 -17.72 1.70 -0.28
CA GLN A 99 -17.84 1.29 -1.68
C GLN A 99 -18.05 -0.22 -1.85
N GLY A 100 -18.16 -0.97 -0.75
CA GLY A 100 -18.24 -2.43 -0.77
C GLY A 100 -16.94 -3.08 -1.27
N ILE A 101 -15.80 -2.47 -0.93
CA ILE A 101 -14.45 -2.96 -1.23
C ILE A 101 -13.72 -3.18 0.09
N ILE A 102 -13.02 -4.31 0.20
CA ILE A 102 -12.15 -4.64 1.32
C ILE A 102 -10.73 -4.22 0.97
N LEU A 103 -10.13 -3.34 1.80
CA LEU A 103 -8.70 -3.02 1.74
C LEU A 103 -7.90 -4.10 2.48
N VAL A 104 -7.25 -4.98 1.72
CA VAL A 104 -6.53 -6.16 2.24
C VAL A 104 -5.17 -5.77 2.79
N ASP A 105 -4.36 -5.16 1.93
CA ASP A 105 -3.07 -4.56 2.26
C ASP A 105 -2.75 -3.45 1.25
N PHE A 106 -1.77 -2.61 1.56
CA PHE A 106 -1.24 -1.61 0.64
C PHE A 106 0.19 -1.23 1.00
N LYS A 107 0.87 -0.62 0.04
CA LYS A 107 2.25 -0.17 0.12
C LYS A 107 2.30 1.35 -0.01
N LEU A 108 3.06 2.01 0.85
CA LEU A 108 3.35 3.44 0.76
C LEU A 108 4.85 3.68 0.66
N GLU A 109 5.21 4.79 0.04
CA GLU A 109 6.55 5.35 0.08
C GLU A 109 6.50 6.77 0.66
N PHE A 110 7.53 7.12 1.42
CA PHE A 110 7.63 8.41 2.08
C PHE A 110 8.88 9.14 1.63
N GLY A 111 8.82 10.47 1.67
CA GLY A 111 9.97 11.32 1.41
C GLY A 111 10.19 12.35 2.49
N ARG A 112 11.42 12.86 2.56
CA ARG A 112 11.79 14.01 3.38
C ARG A 112 11.55 15.29 2.60
N LYS A 113 10.91 16.26 3.26
CA LYS A 113 10.75 17.62 2.75
C LYS A 113 10.79 18.60 3.90
N ASP A 114 11.72 19.54 3.86
CA ASP A 114 11.85 20.62 4.86
C ASP A 114 11.90 20.12 6.32
N GLY A 115 12.50 18.94 6.54
CA GLY A 115 12.59 18.29 7.85
C GLY A 115 11.36 17.49 8.27
N GLU A 116 10.34 17.39 7.42
CA GLU A 116 9.13 16.60 7.65
C GLU A 116 9.08 15.34 6.78
N ILE A 117 8.41 14.31 7.30
CA ILE A 117 8.05 13.10 6.56
C ILE A 117 6.69 13.32 5.88
N VAL A 118 6.69 13.21 4.56
CA VAL A 118 5.48 13.36 3.74
C VAL A 118 5.23 12.10 2.93
N LEU A 119 3.95 11.80 2.72
CA LEU A 119 3.53 10.73 1.82
C LEU A 119 3.90 11.11 0.37
N ALA A 120 4.48 10.18 -0.36
CA ALA A 120 4.90 10.33 -1.75
C ALA A 120 4.29 9.24 -2.64
N ASP A 121 4.89 9.04 -3.82
CA ASP A 121 4.53 7.99 -4.78
C ASP A 121 3.03 7.98 -5.13
N GLU A 122 2.37 6.82 -5.10
CA GLU A 122 0.97 6.65 -5.49
C GLU A 122 0.16 5.73 -4.57
N ILE A 123 -1.16 5.98 -4.53
CA ILE A 123 -2.15 5.05 -3.99
C ILE A 123 -3.05 4.66 -5.15
N SER A 124 -2.92 3.43 -5.60
CA SER A 124 -3.61 2.91 -6.79
C SER A 124 -3.91 1.42 -6.60
N PRO A 125 -4.72 0.81 -7.49
CA PRO A 125 -4.86 -0.65 -7.52
C PRO A 125 -3.56 -1.41 -7.85
N ASP A 126 -2.48 -0.73 -8.26
CA ASP A 126 -1.15 -1.31 -8.43
C ASP A 126 -0.43 -1.48 -7.07
N THR A 127 -0.62 -0.54 -6.14
CA THR A 127 0.04 -0.50 -4.82
C THR A 127 -0.84 -1.00 -3.68
N CYS A 128 -2.10 -1.33 -3.96
CA CYS A 128 -3.09 -1.79 -3.00
C CYS A 128 -3.71 -3.13 -3.41
N ARG A 129 -4.04 -3.99 -2.45
CA ARG A 129 -4.90 -5.14 -2.67
C ARG A 129 -6.33 -4.84 -2.27
N PHE A 130 -7.25 -5.03 -3.21
CA PHE A 130 -8.67 -4.73 -3.08
C PHE A 130 -9.49 -5.96 -3.41
N TRP A 131 -10.35 -6.39 -2.49
CA TRP A 131 -11.30 -7.47 -2.75
C TRP A 131 -12.73 -6.93 -2.75
N ASP A 132 -13.59 -7.44 -3.64
CA ASP A 132 -15.02 -7.14 -3.56
C ASP A 132 -15.60 -7.73 -2.27
N ALA A 133 -16.33 -6.92 -1.49
CA ALA A 133 -16.83 -7.34 -0.19
C ALA A 133 -17.93 -8.41 -0.25
N LYS A 134 -18.60 -8.58 -1.39
CA LYS A 134 -19.66 -9.58 -1.56
C LYS A 134 -19.12 -10.89 -2.09
N THR A 135 -18.23 -10.84 -3.08
CA THR A 135 -17.73 -12.05 -3.77
C THR A 135 -16.39 -12.52 -3.24
N GLY A 136 -15.60 -11.64 -2.61
CA GLY A 136 -14.21 -11.90 -2.24
C GLY A 136 -13.26 -12.00 -3.44
N GLU A 137 -13.69 -11.56 -4.62
CA GLU A 137 -12.89 -11.52 -5.85
C GLU A 137 -11.84 -10.41 -5.76
N SER A 138 -10.62 -10.66 -6.25
CA SER A 138 -9.59 -9.62 -6.36
C SER A 138 -9.93 -8.64 -7.49
N LEU A 139 -9.82 -7.35 -7.17
CA LEU A 139 -10.05 -6.21 -8.05
C LEU A 139 -8.75 -5.48 -8.44
N ASP A 140 -7.62 -5.99 -7.96
CA ASP A 140 -6.31 -5.35 -8.03
C ASP A 140 -5.33 -6.12 -8.95
N LYS A 141 -4.05 -5.73 -8.91
CA LYS A 141 -2.98 -6.34 -9.71
C LYS A 141 -2.81 -7.85 -9.53
N ASP A 142 -3.31 -8.44 -8.45
CA ASP A 142 -3.33 -9.89 -8.26
C ASP A 142 -4.13 -10.62 -9.36
N ARG A 143 -5.09 -9.94 -10.02
CA ARG A 143 -5.78 -10.50 -11.22
C ARG A 143 -4.79 -10.86 -12.33
N PHE A 144 -3.81 -9.99 -12.57
CA PHE A 144 -2.75 -10.24 -13.55
C PHE A 144 -1.73 -11.26 -13.02
N ARG A 145 -1.35 -11.18 -11.73
CA ARG A 145 -0.36 -12.08 -11.13
C ARG A 145 -0.80 -13.54 -11.12
N PHE A 146 -2.12 -13.79 -11.02
CA PHE A 146 -2.71 -15.12 -10.90
C PHE A 146 -3.58 -15.53 -12.10
N ASP A 147 -3.54 -14.77 -13.20
CA ASP A 147 -4.32 -15.04 -14.43
C ASP A 147 -5.83 -15.20 -14.16
N LEU A 148 -6.38 -14.34 -13.30
CA LEU A 148 -7.79 -14.39 -12.86
C LEU A 148 -8.74 -13.58 -13.77
N GLY A 149 -8.23 -13.07 -14.89
CA GLY A 149 -8.98 -12.27 -15.86
C GLY A 149 -8.35 -10.91 -16.14
N ASP A 150 -9.12 -10.03 -16.79
CA ASP A 150 -8.63 -8.73 -17.25
C ASP A 150 -8.33 -7.78 -16.07
N LEU A 151 -7.13 -7.22 -16.07
CA LEU A 151 -6.65 -6.21 -15.12
C LEU A 151 -7.46 -4.91 -15.24
N ILE A 152 -7.75 -4.49 -16.48
CA ILE A 152 -8.46 -3.24 -16.76
C ILE A 152 -9.89 -3.31 -16.22
N GLU A 153 -10.52 -4.49 -16.32
CA GLU A 153 -11.86 -4.71 -15.79
C GLU A 153 -11.90 -4.53 -14.26
N GLY A 154 -10.91 -5.06 -13.53
CA GLY A 154 -10.79 -4.87 -12.08
C GLY A 154 -10.67 -3.39 -11.70
N TYR A 155 -9.81 -2.66 -12.40
CA TYR A 155 -9.54 -1.25 -12.10
C TYR A 155 -10.76 -0.38 -12.44
N THR A 156 -11.45 -0.69 -13.54
CA THR A 156 -12.69 -0.02 -13.94
C THR A 156 -13.79 -0.25 -12.91
N LYS A 157 -13.92 -1.47 -12.37
CA LYS A 157 -14.90 -1.77 -11.30
C LYS A 157 -14.63 -0.95 -10.04
N ILE A 158 -13.36 -0.76 -9.66
CA ILE A 158 -12.99 0.09 -8.53
C ILE A 158 -13.40 1.54 -8.82
N LEU A 159 -13.02 2.08 -9.99
CA LEU A 159 -13.36 3.44 -10.39
C LEU A 159 -14.88 3.67 -10.40
N GLU A 160 -15.64 2.79 -11.03
CA GLU A 160 -17.10 2.89 -11.08
C GLU A 160 -17.74 2.91 -9.68
N LYS A 161 -17.21 2.11 -8.74
CA LYS A 161 -17.72 2.08 -7.36
C LYS A 161 -17.42 3.39 -6.64
N ILE A 162 -16.24 3.98 -6.86
CA ILE A 162 -15.83 5.26 -6.30
C ILE A 162 -16.67 6.41 -6.88
N GLU A 163 -16.86 6.44 -8.20
CA GLU A 163 -17.58 7.52 -8.89
C GLU A 163 -19.10 7.47 -8.69
N LYS A 164 -19.71 6.29 -8.54
CA LYS A 164 -21.17 6.15 -8.33
C LYS A 164 -21.70 6.79 -7.04
N LYS A 165 -20.82 7.19 -6.11
CA LYS A 165 -21.19 7.83 -4.84
C LYS A 165 -20.71 9.28 -4.70
N GLY A 166 -20.11 9.86 -5.74
CA GLY A 166 -19.83 11.30 -5.84
C GLY A 166 -20.95 12.05 -6.56
#